data_AF-A0A2P4TI01-F1
#
_entry.id   AF-A0A2P4TI01-F1
#
_cell.length_a   1.000
_cell.length_b   1.000
_cell.length_c   1.000
_cell.angle_alpha   90.00
_cell.angle_beta   90.00
_cell.angle_gamma   90.00
#
_symmetry.space_group_name_H-M   'P 1'
#
loop_
_entity.id
_entity.type
_entity.pdbx_description
1 polymer ?
#
loop_
_entity_poly.entity_id
_entity_poly.type
_entity_poly.pdbx_seq_one_letter_code
_entity_poly.pdbx_strand_id
1 'polypeptide(L)' 'KDAAHQPRQCSNLVPFVNWYFLVDLEGPPSIVSTMMDHLGRDIDIIRRAFIKYPVSKTEECSGIVPVNYEDKLIPKKK' A
#
# COMPACT_ATOMS: atom_id res chain seq x y z
N LYS A 1 -15.86 25.54 -29.62
CA LYS A 1 -16.64 25.10 -28.45
C LYS A 1 -15.68 24.41 -27.50
N ASP A 2 -15.21 25.21 -26.55
CA ASP A 2 -14.73 24.85 -25.22
C ASP A 2 -13.57 23.83 -25.14
N ALA A 3 -12.39 24.27 -25.54
CA ALA A 3 -11.15 23.74 -24.99
C ALA A 3 -11.04 24.23 -23.54
N ALA A 4 -11.12 23.32 -22.58
CA ALA A 4 -10.95 23.60 -21.16
C ALA A 4 -9.55 24.19 -20.92
N HIS A 5 -9.49 25.51 -20.78
CA HIS A 5 -8.32 26.22 -20.29
C HIS A 5 -8.23 25.91 -18.79
N GLN A 6 -7.48 24.87 -18.45
CA GLN A 6 -7.19 24.54 -17.05
C GLN A 6 -6.00 25.41 -16.64
N PRO A 7 -6.18 26.44 -15.80
CA PRO A 7 -5.05 27.26 -15.37
C PRO A 7 -4.14 26.37 -14.54
N ARG A 8 -2.91 26.14 -15.01
CA ARG A 8 -1.85 25.67 -14.14
C ARG A 8 -1.59 26.78 -13.13
N GLN A 9 -2.18 26.68 -11.93
CA GLN A 9 -1.71 27.49 -10.83
C GLN A 9 -0.31 27.02 -10.46
N CYS A 10 0.69 27.79 -10.87
CA CYS A 10 1.98 27.82 -10.20
C CYS A 10 1.75 28.47 -8.82
N SER A 11 1.29 27.69 -7.85
CA SER A 11 1.31 28.11 -6.46
C SER A 11 2.74 27.96 -5.95
N ASN A 12 3.35 29.09 -5.61
CA ASN A 12 4.68 29.24 -5.03
C ASN A 12 5.09 28.04 -4.16
N LEU A 13 6.31 27.53 -4.36
CA LEU A 13 6.91 26.49 -3.54
C LEU A 13 7.20 27.06 -2.14
N VAL A 14 6.17 27.13 -1.30
CA VAL A 14 6.32 27.22 0.15
C VAL A 14 6.95 25.89 0.58
N PRO A 15 7.95 25.87 1.48
CA PRO A 15 8.34 24.63 2.12
C PRO A 15 7.15 24.10 2.92
N PHE A 16 6.32 23.26 2.30
CA PHE A 16 5.27 22.51 2.96
C PHE A 16 5.95 21.46 3.84
N VAL A 17 6.35 21.88 5.05
CA VAL A 17 6.76 20.94 6.10
C VAL A 17 5.50 20.21 6.52
N ASN A 18 5.28 19.05 5.92
CA ASN A 18 4.13 18.20 6.21
C ASN A 18 4.46 17.26 7.36
N TRP A 19 3.56 17.19 8.32
CA TRP A 19 3.67 16.25 9.42
C TRP A 19 3.02 14.91 9.07
N TYR A 20 3.67 13.82 9.46
CA TYR A 20 3.16 12.47 9.28
C TYR A 20 2.83 11.85 10.64
N PHE A 21 1.62 11.32 10.78
CA PHE A 21 1.16 10.61 11.98
C PHE A 21 0.87 9.15 11.64
N LEU A 22 1.27 8.25 12.54
CA LEU A 22 0.84 6.86 12.55
C LEU A 22 -0.08 6.67 13.76
N VAL A 23 -1.25 6.09 13.53
CA VAL A 23 -2.25 5.84 14.57
C VAL A 23 -2.72 4.41 14.42
N ASP A 24 -2.43 3.58 15.42
CA ASP A 24 -2.94 2.22 15.50
C ASP A 24 -4.35 2.24 16.11
N LEU A 25 -5.28 1.56 15.44
CA LEU A 25 -6.70 1.55 15.79
C LEU A 25 -7.21 0.11 15.79
N GLU A 26 -7.87 -0.30 16.86
CA GLU A 26 -8.58 -1.57 16.94
C GLU A 26 -10.07 -1.33 16.76
N GLY A 27 -10.67 -1.94 15.73
CA GLY A 27 -12.08 -1.73 15.43
C GLY A 27 -12.59 -2.59 14.26
N PRO A 28 -13.92 -2.61 14.05
CA PRO A 28 -14.53 -3.39 12.99
C PRO A 28 -14.16 -2.80 11.61
N PRO A 29 -13.99 -3.62 10.56
CA PRO A 29 -13.60 -3.13 9.23
C PRO A 29 -14.64 -2.19 8.59
N SER A 30 -15.88 -2.19 9.08
CA SER A 30 -16.95 -1.28 8.64
C SER A 30 -16.65 0.18 8.95
N ILE A 31 -15.89 0.48 10.02
CA ILE A 31 -15.58 1.86 10.42
C ILE A 31 -14.63 2.55 9.44
N VAL A 32 -13.83 1.77 8.70
CA VAL A 32 -12.81 2.27 7.78
C VAL A 32 -13.43 3.15 6.70
N SER A 33 -14.59 2.76 6.15
CA SER A 33 -15.28 3.55 5.12
C SER A 33 -15.69 4.91 5.68
N THR A 34 -16.36 4.93 6.84
CA THR A 34 -16.85 6.16 7.46
C THR A 34 -15.71 7.10 7.83
N MET A 35 -14.60 6.56 8.35
CA MET A 35 -13.41 7.35 8.70
C MET A 35 -12.71 7.89 7.45
N MET A 36 -12.62 7.09 6.38
CA MET A 36 -12.09 7.56 5.10
C MET A 36 -12.95 8.69 4.51
N ASP A 37 -14.26 8.65 4.63
CA ASP A 37 -15.11 9.75 4.14
C ASP A 37 -14.97 11.00 5.01
N HIS A 38 -14.88 10.82 6.33
CA HIS A 38 -14.69 11.93 7.27
C HIS A 38 -13.37 12.68 7.03
N LEU A 39 -12.25 11.96 7.01
CA LEU A 39 -10.90 12.52 6.79
C LEU A 39 -10.71 13.08 5.38
N GLY A 40 -11.63 12.81 4.45
CA GLY A 40 -11.58 13.38 3.11
C GLY A 40 -12.26 14.71 2.91
N ARG A 41 -13.11 15.08 3.86
CA ARG A 41 -13.69 16.41 3.95
C ARG A 41 -12.80 17.36 4.75
N ASP A 42 -11.79 16.82 5.43
CA ASP A 42 -10.84 17.59 6.22
C ASP A 42 -9.78 18.21 5.30
N ILE A 43 -9.72 19.54 5.29
CA ILE A 43 -8.81 20.33 4.45
C ILE A 43 -7.36 20.29 4.97
N ASP A 44 -7.17 19.95 6.25
CA ASP A 44 -5.84 19.86 6.86
C ASP A 44 -5.17 18.53 6.52
N ILE A 45 -5.93 17.54 6.04
CA ILE A 45 -5.43 16.21 5.69
C ILE A 45 -5.12 16.12 4.20
N ILE A 46 -3.85 16.26 3.87
CA ILE A 46 -3.36 16.17 2.48
C ILE A 46 -3.48 14.73 1.94
N ARG A 47 -3.16 13.72 2.76
CA ARG A 47 -3.20 12.31 2.36
C ARG A 47 -3.58 11.41 3.52
N ARG A 48 -4.62 10.60 3.31
CA ARG A 48 -5.13 9.62 4.28
C ARG A 48 -4.96 8.19 3.76
N ALA A 49 -4.62 7.27 4.65
CA ALA A 49 -4.53 5.85 4.35
C ALA A 49 -4.84 5.00 5.58
N PHE A 50 -5.60 3.93 5.39
CA PHE A 50 -5.75 2.85 6.36
C PHE A 50 -5.03 1.62 5.83
N ILE A 51 -4.12 1.07 6.62
CA ILE A 51 -3.37 -0.14 6.30
C ILE A 51 -3.72 -1.16 7.38
N LYS A 52 -3.92 -2.43 6.99
CA LYS A 52 -4.05 -3.49 7.97
C LYS A 52 -2.75 -3.59 8.76
N TYR A 53 -2.83 -3.53 10.08
CA TYR A 53 -1.65 -3.66 10.94
C TYR A 53 -0.88 -4.92 10.51
N PRO A 54 0.40 -4.80 10.13
CA PRO A 54 1.19 -5.94 9.71
C PRO A 54 1.41 -6.83 10.92
N VAL A 55 0.54 -7.82 11.10
CA VAL A 55 0.77 -8.90 12.06
C VAL A 55 1.98 -9.65 11.52
N SER A 56 3.12 -9.52 12.21
CA SER A 56 4.35 -10.23 11.90
C SER A 56 4.11 -11.73 12.03
N LYS A 57 3.67 -12.37 10.95
CA LYS A 57 3.83 -13.80 10.79
C LYS A 57 5.26 -13.99 10.31
N THR A 58 6.16 -14.24 11.24
CA THR A 58 7.48 -14.76 10.93
C THR A 58 7.31 -16.18 10.40
N GLU A 59 6.84 -16.31 9.16
CA GLU A 59 7.01 -17.55 8.41
C GLU A 59 8.51 -17.67 8.12
N GLU A 60 9.15 -18.62 8.80
CA GLU A 60 10.53 -18.98 8.53
C GLU A 60 10.63 -19.41 7.07
N CYS A 61 11.18 -18.53 6.24
CA CYS A 61 11.48 -18.84 4.86
C CYS A 61 12.47 -20.00 4.85
N SER A 62 12.06 -21.19 4.39
CA SER A 62 12.91 -22.40 4.36
C SER A 62 14.09 -22.33 3.38
N GLY A 63 14.42 -21.13 2.88
CA GLY A 63 15.49 -20.90 1.91
C GLY A 63 15.18 -21.48 0.53
N ILE A 64 16.20 -21.53 -0.32
CA ILE A 64 16.11 -22.11 -1.65
C ILE A 64 16.14 -23.64 -1.51
N VAL A 65 15.03 -24.31 -1.82
CA VAL A 65 14.97 -25.77 -1.89
C VAL A 65 15.69 -26.21 -3.17
N PRO A 66 16.81 -26.96 -3.10
CA PRO A 66 17.46 -27.45 -4.30
C PRO A 66 16.54 -28.46 -4.99
N VAL A 67 16.13 -28.15 -6.22
CA VAL A 67 15.38 -29.06 -7.08
C VAL A 67 16.35 -30.14 -7.58
N ASN A 68 16.11 -31.40 -7.21
CA ASN A 68 16.87 -32.53 -7.70
C ASN A 68 16.38 -32.89 -9.12
N TYR A 69 17.26 -32.77 -10.13
CA TYR A 69 16.96 -33.07 -11.53
C TYR A 69 17.27 -34.52 -11.93
N GLU A 70 17.92 -35.29 -11.05
CA GLU A 70 18.40 -36.65 -11.35
C GLU A 70 17.25 -37.64 -11.62
N ASP A 71 16.05 -37.40 -11.07
CA ASP A 71 14.88 -38.26 -11.27
C ASP A 71 14.22 -38.12 -12.67
N LYS A 72 14.58 -37.08 -13.44
CA LYS A 72 14.04 -36.85 -14.79
C LYS A 72 14.94 -37.38 -15.90
N LEU A 73 16.13 -37.88 -15.57
CA LEU A 73 17.16 -38.28 -16.55
C LEU A 73 17.33 -39.80 -16.69
N ILE A 74 16.38 -40.63 -16.23
CA ILE A 74 16.42 -42.08 -16.48
C ILE A 74 15.56 -42.40 -17.71
N PRO A 75 16.11 -42.42 -18.94
CA PRO A 75 15.49 -43.18 -20.00
C PRO A 75 15.65 -44.65 -19.63
N LYS A 76 14.55 -45.30 -19.22
CA LYS A 76 14.49 -46.76 -19.17
C LYS A 76 14.84 -47.29 -20.57
N LYS A 77 16.08 -47.73 -20.77
CA LYS A 77 16.44 -48.56 -21.92
C LYS A 77 15.77 -49.91 -21.75
N LYS A 78 14.97 -50.29 -22.74
CA LYS A 78 14.53 -51.68 -22.98
C LYS A 78 15.60 -52.40 -23.77
#